data_AF-A0A341CBV0-F1
#
_entry.id   AF-A0A341CBV0-F1
#
_cell.length_a   1.000
_cell.length_b   1.000
_cell.length_c   1.000
_cell.angle_alpha   90.00
_cell.angle_beta   90.00
_cell.angle_gamma   90.00
#
_symmetry.space_group_name_H-M   'P 1'
#
loop_
_entity.id
_entity.type
_entity.pdbx_description
1 polymer ?
#
loop_
_entity_poly.entity_id
_entity_poly.type
_entity_poly.pdbx_seq_one_letter_code
_entity_poly.pdbx_strand_id
1 'polypeptide(L)'
;MFARHDIVALGQRSRDVLQKCTLHAEPYIMFSTDKKSLLCIRCFRDMQGESRAHCVDLESAYVQGCERLQQAMLAVKALQTATGEAIALLQAMVDEVRRSAADEEAAIHALFGSMQDKLAERKALLLQAVQSQYEEKDKAFKEQLSHLATLLPTLQVHLAICSSFLSLANKAEFLDLGYELVERLQGIVTRPHRLRPAQSSKIASDYRAEFARCLEPLLLLGPRRAAGAGGGTSTLAGGSGPKVLMGPSCPSPVGKMLGSPVQKPTLHRSISTKVLLAEGDDSPFTEHCRHFENSYRRLQAEMQNLKDQVQELHRDLTKHHSLIKAEIMGDILHKSLQVDTQIALEYASVEGMRAVFQEIWEESYQRVANEQEIYEAQLHDLLQLKQENAYLTTITKQITPYVRSIAKVKERLEPRFQAPVEEPSDHLQNTHDDGVNGEAQARNDPVSVSERREKTSEPRNSRTLSSLAEEPPLKNKDSHRPKPKNGGDVPTWRERPA
;
A
#
# COMPACT_ATOMS: atom_id res chain seq x y z
N MET A 1 19.66 -54.78 -2.79
CA MET A 1 20.51 -55.58 -1.87
C MET A 1 20.80 -56.99 -2.42
N PHE A 2 19.79 -57.76 -2.84
CA PHE A 2 19.98 -59.16 -3.27
C PHE A 2 20.48 -59.36 -4.72
N ALA A 3 20.61 -58.30 -5.53
CA ALA A 3 21.06 -58.40 -6.93
C ALA A 3 22.50 -58.91 -7.14
N ARG A 4 23.29 -59.05 -6.06
CA ARG A 4 24.65 -59.61 -6.05
C ARG A 4 24.76 -61.00 -5.41
N HIS A 5 23.63 -61.57 -4.99
CA HIS A 5 23.59 -62.85 -4.28
C HIS A 5 23.01 -63.93 -5.19
N ASP A 6 23.64 -65.10 -5.20
CA ASP A 6 23.18 -66.25 -5.96
C ASP A 6 21.91 -66.82 -5.28
N ILE A 7 20.77 -66.76 -5.98
CA ILE A 7 19.48 -67.20 -5.44
C ILE A 7 19.36 -68.70 -5.67
N VAL A 8 19.75 -69.50 -4.67
CA VAL A 8 19.67 -70.96 -4.72
C VAL A 8 18.27 -71.42 -4.29
N ALA A 9 17.62 -72.26 -5.10
CA ALA A 9 16.33 -72.86 -4.75
C ALA A 9 16.45 -73.75 -3.50
N LEU A 10 15.67 -73.45 -2.47
CA LEU A 10 15.70 -74.16 -1.17
C LEU A 10 15.40 -75.67 -1.28
N GLY A 11 14.79 -76.12 -2.38
CA GLY A 11 14.45 -77.53 -2.61
C GLY A 11 15.64 -78.47 -2.87
N GLN A 12 16.86 -77.94 -3.03
CA GLN A 12 18.05 -78.74 -3.41
C GLN A 12 19.07 -78.94 -2.29
N ARG A 13 18.80 -78.46 -1.07
CA ARG A 13 19.59 -78.80 0.11
C ARG A 13 18.95 -79.97 0.84
N SER A 14 19.56 -81.15 0.76
CA SER A 14 19.21 -82.27 1.63
C SER A 14 19.39 -81.85 3.09
N ARG A 15 18.37 -82.06 3.92
CA ARG A 15 18.35 -81.67 5.34
C ARG A 15 19.35 -82.45 6.22
N ASP A 16 20.04 -83.45 5.69
CA ASP A 16 20.72 -84.47 6.51
C ASP A 16 22.23 -84.63 6.27
N VAL A 17 22.91 -83.69 5.60
CA VAL A 17 24.37 -83.68 5.56
C VAL A 17 24.90 -82.67 6.57
N LEU A 18 25.16 -83.13 7.80
CA LEU A 18 25.93 -82.37 8.79
C LEU A 18 27.27 -81.98 8.18
N GLN A 19 27.46 -80.68 7.93
CA GLN A 19 28.71 -80.19 7.37
C GLN A 19 29.87 -80.52 8.30
N LYS A 20 30.92 -81.11 7.73
CA LYS A 20 32.14 -81.48 8.45
C LYS A 20 33.20 -80.40 8.30
N CYS A 21 33.99 -80.23 9.36
CA CYS A 21 35.14 -79.34 9.37
C CYS A 21 36.13 -79.76 8.29
N THR A 22 36.52 -78.80 7.45
CA THR A 22 37.48 -79.03 6.35
C THR A 22 38.87 -79.43 6.84
N LEU A 23 39.22 -79.05 8.08
CA LEU A 23 40.52 -79.35 8.69
C LEU A 23 40.53 -80.66 9.48
N HIS A 24 39.41 -81.00 10.14
CA HIS A 24 39.37 -82.11 11.10
C HIS A 24 38.42 -83.25 10.70
N ALA A 25 37.65 -83.08 9.63
CA ALA A 25 36.60 -84.00 9.17
C ALA A 25 35.53 -84.37 10.24
N GLU A 26 35.48 -83.62 11.35
CA GLU A 26 34.50 -83.74 12.42
C GLU A 26 33.30 -82.82 12.17
N PRO A 27 32.08 -83.17 12.64
CA PRO A 27 30.91 -82.32 12.47
C PRO A 27 31.09 -80.97 13.17
N TYR A 28 30.59 -79.90 12.56
CA TYR A 28 30.46 -78.61 13.22
C TYR A 28 29.41 -78.69 14.33
N ILE A 29 29.76 -78.26 15.54
CA ILE A 29 28.88 -78.33 16.72
C ILE A 29 28.79 -76.99 17.48
N MET A 30 29.67 -76.04 17.16
CA MET A 30 29.74 -74.72 17.80
C MET A 30 29.88 -73.62 16.74
N PHE A 31 29.52 -72.39 17.11
CA PHE A 31 29.66 -71.19 16.29
C PHE A 31 30.35 -70.09 17.07
N SER A 32 31.37 -69.47 16.48
CA SER A 32 32.00 -68.27 17.03
C SER A 32 31.25 -67.04 16.58
N THR A 33 30.63 -66.31 17.51
CA THR A 33 29.90 -65.06 17.20
C THR A 33 30.82 -63.92 16.80
N ASP A 34 32.06 -63.93 17.28
CA ASP A 34 33.10 -62.94 16.99
C ASP A 34 33.66 -63.13 15.57
N LYS A 35 34.13 -64.35 15.24
CA LYS A 35 34.70 -64.68 13.93
C LYS A 35 33.66 -65.03 12.87
N LYS A 36 32.39 -65.16 13.25
CA LYS A 36 31.25 -65.57 12.41
C LYS A 36 31.50 -66.86 11.62
N SER A 37 32.08 -67.86 12.29
CA SER A 37 32.50 -69.12 11.68
C SER A 37 32.05 -70.35 12.47
N LEU A 38 31.83 -71.45 11.75
CA LEU A 38 31.48 -72.77 12.32
C LEU A 38 32.72 -73.48 12.86
N LEU A 39 32.58 -74.16 13.99
CA LEU A 39 33.68 -74.83 14.71
C LEU A 39 33.30 -76.28 15.07
N CYS A 40 34.22 -77.22 14.81
CA CYS A 40 34.15 -78.56 15.41
C CYS A 40 34.81 -78.55 16.80
N ILE A 41 34.74 -79.68 17.52
CA ILE A 41 35.29 -79.78 18.88
C ILE A 41 36.80 -79.53 18.93
N ARG A 42 37.58 -79.97 17.92
CA ARG A 42 39.02 -79.70 17.84
C ARG A 42 39.33 -78.23 17.59
N CYS A 43 38.66 -77.59 16.62
CA CYS A 43 38.82 -76.16 16.37
C CYS A 43 38.55 -75.31 17.62
N PHE A 44 37.56 -75.68 18.43
CA PHE A 44 37.28 -75.02 19.70
C PHE A 44 38.37 -75.25 20.75
N ARG A 45 38.93 -76.47 20.82
CA ARG A 45 40.03 -76.79 21.74
C ARG A 45 41.31 -76.02 21.41
N ASP A 46 41.58 -75.83 20.13
CA ASP A 46 42.76 -75.14 19.61
C ASP A 46 42.64 -73.60 19.69
N MET A 47 41.45 -73.08 20.03
CA MET A 47 41.22 -71.65 20.24
C MET A 47 41.74 -71.15 21.60
N GLN A 48 42.32 -69.95 21.59
CA GLN A 48 42.80 -69.23 22.78
C GLN A 48 41.65 -68.87 23.73
N GLY A 49 41.93 -68.85 25.04
CA GLY A 49 40.94 -68.78 26.12
C GLY A 49 39.90 -67.66 26.01
N GLU A 50 40.30 -66.43 25.65
CA GLU A 50 39.40 -65.28 25.56
C GLU A 50 38.38 -65.43 24.41
N SER A 51 38.79 -65.94 23.25
CA SER A 51 37.89 -66.15 22.11
C SER A 51 36.85 -67.27 22.34
N ARG A 52 37.08 -68.14 23.33
CA ARG A 52 36.14 -69.22 23.68
C ARG A 52 34.88 -68.69 24.37
N ALA A 53 34.97 -67.54 25.04
CA ALA A 53 33.82 -66.89 25.67
C ALA A 53 32.76 -66.43 24.65
N HIS A 54 33.13 -66.31 23.37
CA HIS A 54 32.25 -65.93 22.26
C HIS A 54 31.83 -67.13 21.38
N CYS A 55 31.98 -68.35 21.90
CA CYS A 55 31.51 -69.57 21.25
C CYS A 55 30.22 -70.05 21.91
N VAL A 56 29.22 -70.30 21.08
CA VAL A 56 27.93 -70.87 21.48
C VAL A 56 27.73 -72.18 20.75
N ASP A 57 26.94 -73.10 21.31
CA ASP A 57 26.54 -74.30 20.58
C ASP A 57 25.76 -73.91 19.31
N LEU A 58 25.84 -74.77 18.29
CA LEU A 58 25.31 -74.48 16.96
C LEU A 58 23.80 -74.19 16.98
N GLU A 59 23.05 -74.89 17.83
CA GLU A 59 21.59 -74.74 17.93
C GLU A 59 21.24 -73.39 18.57
N SER A 60 21.87 -73.02 19.68
CA SER A 60 21.71 -71.70 20.30
C SER A 60 22.11 -70.56 19.37
N ALA A 61 23.21 -70.72 18.60
CA ALA A 61 23.65 -69.72 17.62
C ALA A 61 22.62 -69.53 16.49
N TYR A 62 22.01 -70.64 16.04
CA TYR A 62 20.97 -70.62 15.04
C TYR A 62 19.73 -69.88 15.54
N VAL A 63 19.23 -70.22 16.74
CA VAL A 63 18.08 -69.55 17.36
C VAL A 63 18.34 -68.04 17.53
N GLN A 64 19.50 -67.66 18.09
CA GLN A 64 19.87 -66.25 18.24
C GLN A 64 20.01 -65.52 16.88
N GLY A 65 20.54 -66.21 15.86
CA GLY A 65 20.63 -65.69 14.50
C GLY A 65 19.25 -65.46 13.87
N CYS A 66 18.33 -66.41 14.06
CA CYS A 66 16.95 -66.31 13.63
C CYS A 66 16.23 -65.14 14.30
N GLU A 67 16.37 -64.96 15.61
CA GLU A 67 15.79 -63.84 16.35
C GLU A 67 16.32 -62.48 15.85
N ARG A 68 17.64 -62.36 15.68
CA ARG A 68 18.27 -61.13 15.16
C ARG A 68 17.83 -60.81 13.72
N LEU A 69 17.74 -61.83 12.87
CA LEU A 69 17.25 -61.66 11.50
C LEU A 69 15.77 -61.27 11.49
N GLN A 70 14.96 -61.88 12.36
CA GLN A 70 13.54 -61.56 12.50
C GLN A 70 13.36 -60.10 12.98
N GLN A 71 14.14 -59.65 13.96
CA GLN A 71 14.15 -58.25 14.41
C GLN A 71 14.53 -57.28 13.27
N ALA A 72 15.59 -57.59 12.52
CA ALA A 72 15.99 -56.77 11.37
C ALA A 72 14.91 -56.73 10.28
N MET A 73 14.26 -57.87 9.99
CA MET A 73 13.14 -57.93 9.06
C MET A 73 11.94 -57.10 9.52
N LEU A 74 11.60 -57.14 10.81
CA LEU A 74 10.52 -56.32 11.37
C LEU A 74 10.84 -54.82 11.26
N ALA A 75 12.09 -54.41 11.50
CA ALA A 75 12.51 -53.02 11.31
C ALA A 75 12.39 -52.57 9.85
N VAL A 76 12.77 -53.43 8.89
CA VAL A 76 12.59 -53.13 7.45
C VAL A 76 11.11 -53.05 7.07
N LYS A 77 10.25 -53.92 7.61
CA LYS A 77 8.79 -53.83 7.40
C LYS A 77 8.22 -52.53 7.95
N ALA A 78 8.62 -52.11 9.15
CA ALA A 78 8.20 -50.84 9.73
C ALA A 78 8.65 -49.65 8.86
N LEU A 79 9.90 -49.67 8.37
CA LEU A 79 10.40 -48.66 7.44
C LEU A 79 9.63 -48.65 6.11
N GLN A 80 9.29 -49.82 5.57
CA GLN A 80 8.49 -49.94 4.36
C GLN A 80 7.11 -49.30 4.54
N THR A 81 6.43 -49.59 5.66
CA THR A 81 5.13 -48.97 5.98
C THR A 81 5.26 -47.46 6.12
N ALA A 82 6.22 -46.97 6.92
CA ALA A 82 6.45 -45.54 7.11
C ALA A 82 6.79 -44.82 5.79
N THR A 83 7.54 -45.49 4.89
CA THR A 83 7.84 -44.95 3.56
C THR A 83 6.58 -44.84 2.70
N GLY A 84 5.69 -45.85 2.75
CA GLY A 84 4.41 -45.82 2.07
C GLY A 84 3.51 -44.68 2.55
N GLU A 85 3.42 -44.47 3.87
CA GLU A 85 2.68 -43.36 4.48
C GLU A 85 3.28 -42.00 4.10
N ALA A 86 4.60 -41.87 4.10
CA ALA A 86 5.29 -40.65 3.67
C ALA A 86 5.03 -40.32 2.19
N ILE A 87 5.01 -41.32 1.31
CA ILE A 87 4.67 -41.13 -0.11
C ILE A 87 3.23 -40.64 -0.24
N ALA A 88 2.28 -41.26 0.45
CA ALA A 88 0.87 -40.86 0.40
C ALA A 88 0.66 -39.42 0.91
N LEU A 89 1.34 -39.05 2.01
CA LEU A 89 1.30 -37.69 2.53
C LEU A 89 1.87 -36.67 1.53
N LEU A 90 3.03 -36.96 0.94
CA LEU A 90 3.65 -36.08 -0.05
C LEU A 90 2.77 -35.91 -1.30
N GLN A 91 2.12 -36.98 -1.77
CA GLN A 91 1.16 -36.90 -2.87
C GLN A 91 -0.03 -35.99 -2.52
N ALA A 92 -0.61 -36.15 -1.33
CA ALA A 92 -1.70 -35.30 -0.87
C ALA A 92 -1.30 -33.82 -0.77
N MET A 93 -0.09 -33.54 -0.27
CA MET A 93 0.43 -32.17 -0.20
C MET A 93 0.65 -31.55 -1.57
N VAL A 94 1.17 -32.32 -2.55
CA VAL A 94 1.34 -31.83 -3.92
C VAL A 94 -0.02 -31.49 -4.55
N ASP A 95 -1.05 -32.29 -4.30
CA ASP A 95 -2.39 -32.02 -4.83
C ASP A 95 -3.07 -30.84 -4.11
N GLU A 96 -2.84 -30.66 -2.81
CA GLU A 96 -3.29 -29.46 -2.08
C GLU A 96 -2.64 -28.20 -2.64
N VAL A 97 -1.33 -28.20 -2.89
CA VAL A 97 -0.63 -27.05 -3.50
C VAL A 97 -1.20 -26.73 -4.87
N ARG A 98 -1.49 -27.74 -5.70
CA ARG A 98 -2.12 -27.53 -7.02
C ARG A 98 -3.52 -26.92 -6.90
N ARG A 99 -4.35 -27.42 -5.98
CA ARG A 99 -5.69 -26.86 -5.72
C ARG A 99 -5.60 -25.43 -5.22
N SER A 100 -4.77 -25.19 -4.21
CA SER A 100 -4.55 -23.85 -3.65
C SER A 100 -4.07 -22.85 -4.71
N ALA A 101 -3.18 -23.25 -5.62
CA ALA A 101 -2.74 -22.39 -6.71
C ALA A 101 -3.90 -22.06 -7.69
N ALA A 102 -4.70 -23.06 -8.07
CA ALA A 102 -5.86 -22.85 -8.95
C ALA A 102 -6.94 -21.98 -8.29
N ASP A 103 -7.19 -22.17 -6.99
CA ASP A 103 -8.13 -21.37 -6.22
C ASP A 103 -7.67 -19.90 -6.14
N GLU A 104 -6.38 -19.66 -5.94
CA GLU A 104 -5.80 -18.32 -5.90
C GLU A 104 -5.84 -17.66 -7.29
N GLU A 105 -5.51 -18.38 -8.36
CA GLU A 105 -5.65 -17.90 -9.74
C GLU A 105 -7.10 -17.50 -10.05
N ALA A 106 -8.07 -18.33 -9.65
CA ALA A 106 -9.48 -18.04 -9.81
C ALA A 106 -9.92 -16.81 -8.99
N ALA A 107 -9.42 -16.66 -7.75
CA ALA A 107 -9.70 -15.50 -6.91
C ALA A 107 -9.14 -14.20 -7.50
N ILE A 108 -7.92 -14.23 -8.04
CA ILE A 108 -7.30 -13.10 -8.73
C ILE A 108 -8.15 -12.70 -9.94
N HIS A 109 -8.54 -13.68 -10.78
CA HIS A 109 -9.40 -13.42 -11.93
C HIS A 109 -10.76 -12.84 -11.55
N ALA A 110 -11.39 -13.38 -10.49
CA ALA A 110 -12.68 -12.90 -9.99
C ALA A 110 -12.60 -11.46 -9.48
N LEU A 111 -11.56 -11.12 -8.70
CA LEU A 111 -11.35 -9.78 -8.18
C LEU A 111 -11.13 -8.77 -9.32
N PHE A 112 -10.27 -9.12 -10.27
CA PHE A 112 -10.00 -8.27 -11.43
C PHE A 112 -11.25 -8.05 -12.29
N GLY A 113 -12.01 -9.11 -12.58
CA GLY A 113 -13.29 -9.01 -13.28
C GLY A 113 -14.27 -8.09 -12.55
N SER A 114 -14.41 -8.25 -11.23
CA SER A 114 -15.27 -7.38 -10.41
C SER A 114 -14.85 -5.91 -10.45
N MET A 115 -13.55 -5.62 -10.48
CA MET A 115 -13.06 -4.24 -10.62
C MET A 115 -13.41 -3.66 -11.99
N GLN A 116 -13.23 -4.44 -13.06
CA GLN A 116 -13.59 -4.03 -14.41
C GLN A 116 -15.09 -3.73 -14.54
N ASP A 117 -15.93 -4.60 -14.00
CA ASP A 117 -17.39 -4.43 -14.03
C ASP A 117 -17.81 -3.16 -13.28
N LYS A 118 -17.26 -2.93 -12.08
CA LYS A 118 -17.57 -1.73 -11.29
C LYS A 118 -17.08 -0.44 -11.93
N LEU A 119 -15.92 -0.47 -12.58
CA LEU A 119 -15.42 0.65 -13.35
C LEU A 119 -16.29 0.90 -14.60
N ALA A 120 -16.70 -0.15 -15.30
CA ALA A 120 -17.57 -0.04 -16.46
C ALA A 120 -18.96 0.54 -16.09
N GLU A 121 -19.55 0.06 -15.00
CA GLU A 121 -20.80 0.56 -14.44
C GLU A 121 -20.67 2.05 -14.08
N ARG A 122 -19.63 2.43 -13.33
CA ARG A 122 -19.40 3.82 -12.92
C ARG A 122 -19.16 4.73 -14.12
N LYS A 123 -18.40 4.27 -15.12
CA LYS A 123 -18.16 5.01 -16.37
C LYS A 123 -19.49 5.30 -17.08
N ALA A 124 -20.38 4.31 -17.20
CA ALA A 124 -21.68 4.50 -17.86
C ALA A 124 -22.52 5.57 -17.15
N LEU A 125 -22.59 5.51 -15.82
CA LEU A 125 -23.31 6.51 -15.01
C LEU A 125 -22.73 7.92 -15.14
N LEU A 126 -21.41 8.06 -15.11
CA LEU A 126 -20.74 9.37 -15.26
C LEU A 126 -21.00 9.97 -16.65
N LEU A 127 -20.93 9.16 -17.70
CA LEU A 127 -21.24 9.61 -19.07
C LEU A 127 -22.71 10.01 -19.21
N GLN A 128 -23.62 9.26 -18.59
CA GLN A 128 -25.04 9.62 -18.56
C GLN A 128 -25.28 10.95 -17.84
N ALA A 129 -24.59 11.18 -16.71
CA ALA A 129 -24.69 12.46 -15.98
C ALA A 129 -24.16 13.65 -16.79
N VAL A 130 -23.04 13.46 -17.51
CA VAL A 130 -22.50 14.46 -18.43
C VAL A 130 -23.49 14.77 -19.56
N GLN A 131 -24.10 13.73 -20.14
CA GLN A 131 -25.07 13.87 -21.22
C GLN A 131 -26.34 14.60 -20.74
N SER A 132 -26.87 14.23 -19.56
CA SER A 132 -28.02 14.90 -18.96
C SER A 132 -27.74 16.38 -18.67
N GLN A 133 -26.57 16.71 -18.12
CA GLN A 133 -26.16 18.12 -17.92
C GLN A 133 -26.08 18.89 -19.24
N TYR A 134 -25.56 18.26 -20.29
CA TYR A 134 -25.50 18.86 -21.63
C TYR A 134 -26.91 19.16 -22.14
N GLU A 135 -27.81 18.18 -22.12
CA GLU A 135 -29.18 18.31 -22.63
C GLU A 135 -29.99 19.37 -21.88
N GLU A 136 -29.90 19.39 -20.54
CA GLU A 136 -30.58 20.39 -19.72
C GLU A 136 -30.08 21.81 -20.00
N LYS A 137 -28.76 22.01 -20.07
CA LYS A 137 -28.15 23.32 -20.35
C LYS A 137 -28.41 23.78 -21.78
N ASP A 138 -28.25 22.90 -22.76
CA ASP A 138 -28.52 23.20 -24.17
C ASP A 138 -29.98 23.60 -24.38
N LYS A 139 -30.92 22.86 -23.77
CA LYS A 139 -32.33 23.22 -23.79
C LYS A 139 -32.59 24.59 -23.16
N ALA A 140 -32.03 24.85 -21.97
CA ALA A 140 -32.20 26.13 -21.29
C ALA A 140 -31.65 27.31 -22.13
N PHE A 141 -30.47 27.15 -22.76
CA PHE A 141 -29.91 28.19 -23.62
C PHE A 141 -30.73 28.39 -24.91
N LYS A 142 -31.22 27.32 -25.53
CA LYS A 142 -32.12 27.43 -26.70
C LYS A 142 -33.42 28.15 -26.37
N GLU A 143 -34.00 27.89 -25.20
CA GLU A 143 -35.20 28.59 -24.71
C GLU A 143 -34.92 30.07 -24.43
N GLN A 144 -33.78 30.41 -23.81
CA GLN A 144 -33.38 31.81 -23.64
C GLN A 144 -33.15 32.51 -24.98
N LEU A 145 -32.51 31.83 -25.93
CA LEU A 145 -32.24 32.38 -27.26
C LEU A 145 -33.53 32.62 -28.04
N SER A 146 -34.48 31.67 -28.01
CA SER A 146 -35.77 31.85 -28.67
C SER A 146 -36.58 33.01 -28.08
N HIS A 147 -36.53 33.20 -26.75
CA HIS A 147 -37.13 34.35 -26.10
C HIS A 147 -36.50 35.67 -26.56
N LEU A 148 -35.17 35.77 -26.61
CA LEU A 148 -34.48 36.98 -27.09
C LEU A 148 -34.73 37.23 -28.58
N ALA A 149 -34.76 36.18 -29.40
CA ALA A 149 -35.03 36.27 -30.83
C ALA A 149 -36.45 36.76 -31.14
N THR A 150 -37.43 36.49 -30.27
CA THR A 150 -38.80 37.00 -30.40
C THR A 150 -38.95 38.42 -29.85
N LEU A 151 -38.23 38.77 -28.78
CA LEU A 151 -38.26 40.11 -28.18
C LEU A 151 -37.61 41.18 -29.09
N LEU A 152 -36.52 40.83 -29.78
CA LEU A 152 -35.72 41.78 -30.55
C LEU A 152 -36.51 42.46 -31.69
N PRO A 153 -37.26 41.74 -32.56
CA PRO A 153 -38.12 42.37 -33.57
C PRO A 153 -39.21 43.26 -32.97
N THR A 154 -39.80 42.86 -31.84
CA THR A 154 -40.82 43.67 -31.15
C THR A 154 -40.24 45.00 -30.68
N LEU A 155 -39.03 44.99 -30.10
CA LEU A 155 -38.33 46.22 -29.71
C LEU A 155 -37.97 47.08 -30.93
N GLN A 156 -37.51 46.47 -32.03
CA GLN A 156 -37.19 47.20 -33.26
C GLN A 156 -38.42 47.91 -33.85
N VAL A 157 -39.59 47.26 -33.86
CA VAL A 157 -40.85 47.87 -34.31
C VAL A 157 -41.25 49.04 -33.42
N HIS A 158 -41.20 48.87 -32.09
CA HIS A 158 -41.50 49.97 -31.16
C HIS A 158 -40.56 51.16 -31.36
N LEU A 159 -39.26 50.92 -31.53
CA LEU A 159 -38.28 51.97 -31.80
C LEU A 159 -38.53 52.69 -33.14
N ALA A 160 -38.88 51.95 -34.19
CA ALA A 160 -39.19 52.53 -35.51
C ALA A 160 -40.44 53.42 -35.46
N ILE A 161 -41.51 52.96 -34.79
CA ILE A 161 -42.75 53.74 -34.60
C ILE A 161 -42.46 55.01 -33.79
N CYS A 162 -41.71 54.92 -32.69
CA CYS A 162 -41.35 56.08 -31.86
C CYS A 162 -40.50 57.08 -32.65
N SER A 163 -39.54 56.60 -33.45
CA SER A 163 -38.71 57.47 -34.30
C SER A 163 -39.55 58.18 -35.37
N SER A 164 -40.50 57.47 -35.98
CA SER A 164 -41.42 58.06 -36.96
C SER A 164 -42.31 59.13 -36.31
N PHE A 165 -42.89 58.85 -35.14
CA PHE A 165 -43.68 59.82 -34.37
C PHE A 165 -42.88 61.08 -34.04
N LEU A 166 -41.64 60.94 -33.54
CA LEU A 166 -40.77 62.08 -33.24
C LEU A 166 -40.44 62.95 -34.47
N SER A 167 -40.42 62.35 -35.67
CA SER A 167 -40.09 63.07 -36.92
C SER A 167 -41.29 63.74 -37.60
N LEU A 168 -42.51 63.22 -37.39
CA LEU A 168 -43.71 63.63 -38.12
C LEU A 168 -44.73 64.38 -37.26
N ALA A 169 -44.70 64.20 -35.93
CA ALA A 169 -45.68 64.81 -35.04
C ALA A 169 -45.52 66.34 -34.99
N ASN A 170 -46.63 67.05 -35.10
CA ASN A 170 -46.65 68.49 -34.86
C ASN A 170 -46.65 68.80 -33.34
N LYS A 171 -46.43 70.07 -32.97
CA LYS A 171 -46.30 70.48 -31.55
C LYS A 171 -47.51 70.14 -30.68
N ALA A 172 -48.72 70.12 -31.25
CA ALA A 172 -49.93 69.80 -30.51
C ALA A 172 -50.06 68.28 -30.29
N GLU A 173 -49.87 67.48 -31.35
CA GLU A 173 -49.89 66.02 -31.30
C GLU A 173 -48.81 65.43 -30.38
N PHE A 174 -47.63 66.05 -30.36
CA PHE A 174 -46.56 65.64 -29.46
C PHE A 174 -46.91 65.87 -27.98
N LEU A 175 -47.49 67.02 -27.64
CA LEU A 175 -47.84 67.32 -26.24
C LEU A 175 -49.03 66.49 -25.74
N ASP A 176 -49.93 66.07 -26.65
CA ASP A 176 -51.09 65.22 -26.32
C ASP A 176 -50.69 63.75 -26.08
N LEU A 177 -49.83 63.19 -26.95
CA LEU A 177 -49.51 61.75 -26.94
C LEU A 177 -48.09 61.39 -26.47
N GLY A 178 -47.17 62.36 -26.45
CA GLY A 178 -45.75 62.11 -26.18
C GLY A 178 -45.48 61.62 -24.76
N TYR A 179 -46.19 62.15 -23.76
CA TYR A 179 -46.02 61.72 -22.36
C TYR A 179 -46.54 60.30 -22.11
N GLU A 180 -47.66 59.90 -22.72
CA GLU A 180 -48.13 58.51 -22.68
C GLU A 180 -47.14 57.55 -23.36
N LEU A 181 -46.54 57.97 -24.48
CA LEU A 181 -45.53 57.17 -25.18
C LEU A 181 -44.27 56.97 -24.33
N VAL A 182 -43.83 58.02 -23.62
CA VAL A 182 -42.72 57.94 -22.67
C VAL A 182 -43.04 56.96 -21.54
N GLU A 183 -44.23 57.04 -20.92
CA GLU A 183 -44.62 56.08 -19.88
C GLU A 183 -44.63 54.63 -20.40
N ARG A 184 -45.15 54.39 -21.62
CA ARG A 184 -45.16 53.06 -22.23
C ARG A 184 -43.74 52.54 -22.52
N LEU A 185 -42.85 53.38 -23.04
CA LEU A 185 -41.44 53.02 -23.26
C LEU A 185 -40.73 52.73 -21.92
N GLN A 186 -40.99 53.54 -20.91
CA GLN A 186 -40.42 53.38 -19.58
C GLN A 186 -40.93 52.08 -18.91
N GLY A 187 -42.20 51.70 -19.15
CA GLY A 187 -42.76 50.40 -18.77
C GLY A 187 -42.09 49.20 -19.47
N ILE A 188 -41.64 49.35 -20.72
CA ILE A 188 -40.89 48.30 -21.44
C ILE A 188 -39.47 48.15 -20.85
N VAL A 189 -38.81 49.26 -20.53
CA VAL A 189 -37.43 49.29 -20.00
C VAL A 189 -37.36 48.80 -18.55
N THR A 190 -38.36 49.13 -17.72
CA THR A 190 -38.41 48.73 -16.30
C THR A 190 -38.79 47.27 -16.10
N ARG A 191 -39.27 46.58 -17.14
CA ARG A 191 -39.62 45.16 -17.09
C ARG A 191 -38.34 44.30 -17.02
N PRO A 192 -38.26 43.29 -16.14
CA PRO A 192 -37.08 42.45 -16.03
C PRO A 192 -36.93 41.55 -17.27
N HIS A 193 -35.99 41.88 -18.14
CA HIS A 193 -35.59 41.03 -19.27
C HIS A 193 -34.39 40.17 -18.88
N ARG A 194 -34.49 38.84 -19.03
CA ARG A 194 -33.35 37.94 -18.80
C ARG A 194 -32.38 37.99 -19.98
N LEU A 195 -31.57 39.05 -20.04
CA LEU A 195 -30.57 39.26 -21.08
C LEU A 195 -29.26 38.48 -20.83
N ARG A 196 -29.03 38.02 -19.59
CA ARG A 196 -27.87 37.20 -19.24
C ARG A 196 -28.22 35.71 -19.15
N PRO A 197 -27.28 34.82 -19.50
CA PRO A 197 -27.41 33.39 -19.23
C PRO A 197 -27.68 33.16 -17.74
N ALA A 198 -28.70 32.35 -17.43
CA ALA A 198 -29.05 32.04 -16.04
C ALA A 198 -28.20 30.89 -15.46
N GLN A 199 -27.48 30.17 -16.33
CA GLN A 199 -26.68 29.00 -15.99
C GLN A 199 -25.28 29.09 -16.62
N SER A 200 -24.31 28.43 -16.00
CA SER A 200 -22.97 28.26 -16.54
C SER A 200 -22.96 27.31 -17.75
N SER A 201 -22.12 27.59 -18.73
CA SER A 201 -21.90 26.72 -19.90
C SER A 201 -20.97 25.54 -19.62
N LYS A 202 -20.29 25.52 -18.47
CA LYS A 202 -19.33 24.45 -18.13
C LYS A 202 -20.07 23.19 -17.69
N ILE A 203 -19.61 22.04 -18.16
CA ILE A 203 -19.98 20.72 -17.64
C ILE A 203 -18.83 20.25 -16.75
N ALA A 204 -19.15 19.92 -15.50
CA ALA A 204 -18.18 19.40 -14.54
C ALA A 204 -18.65 18.04 -14.05
N SER A 205 -17.69 17.14 -13.84
CA SER A 205 -17.92 15.86 -13.18
C SER A 205 -16.70 15.52 -12.32
N ASP A 206 -16.93 14.99 -11.13
CA ASP A 206 -15.86 14.55 -10.21
C ASP A 206 -15.40 13.13 -10.55
N TYR A 207 -15.22 12.85 -11.85
CA TYR A 207 -15.00 11.49 -12.37
C TYR A 207 -13.83 10.77 -11.68
N ARG A 208 -12.75 11.50 -11.33
CA ARG A 208 -11.60 10.91 -10.61
C ARG A 208 -11.97 10.42 -9.22
N ALA A 209 -12.68 11.24 -8.44
CA ALA A 209 -13.11 10.88 -7.10
C ALA A 209 -14.16 9.75 -7.14
N GLU A 210 -15.04 9.77 -8.15
CA GLU A 210 -16.08 8.76 -8.34
C GLU A 210 -15.52 7.38 -8.72
N PHE A 211 -14.45 7.33 -9.54
CA PHE A 211 -13.73 6.09 -9.81
C PHE A 211 -12.94 5.59 -8.60
N ALA A 212 -12.33 6.49 -7.82
CA ALA A 212 -11.64 6.09 -6.59
C ALA A 212 -12.61 5.47 -5.57
N ARG A 213 -13.75 6.15 -5.32
CA ARG A 213 -14.81 5.67 -4.41
C ARG A 213 -15.41 4.34 -4.84
N CYS A 214 -15.54 4.05 -6.14
CA CYS A 214 -16.14 2.78 -6.56
C CYS A 214 -15.19 1.57 -6.42
N LEU A 215 -13.88 1.81 -6.37
CA LEU A 215 -12.87 0.78 -6.18
C LEU A 215 -12.56 0.51 -4.70
N GLU A 216 -12.81 1.48 -3.82
CA GLU A 216 -12.53 1.39 -2.38
C GLU A 216 -13.09 0.12 -1.72
N PRO A 217 -14.35 -0.33 -1.95
CA PRO A 217 -14.87 -1.55 -1.35
C PRO A 217 -14.20 -2.84 -1.86
N LEU A 218 -13.58 -2.80 -3.04
CA LEU A 218 -12.89 -3.95 -3.65
C LEU A 218 -11.42 -4.02 -3.24
N LEU A 219 -10.80 -2.88 -2.92
CA LEU A 219 -9.38 -2.77 -2.59
C LEU A 219 -9.10 -2.76 -1.09
N LEU A 220 -10.09 -2.45 -0.25
CA LEU A 220 -9.97 -2.54 1.20
C LEU A 220 -10.04 -4.01 1.67
N LEU A 221 -8.86 -4.59 1.90
CA LEU A 221 -8.68 -5.80 2.71
C LEU A 221 -8.96 -5.49 4.19
N GLY A 222 -10.21 -5.58 4.59
CA GLY A 222 -10.63 -5.68 5.99
C GLY A 222 -11.53 -6.91 6.17
N PRO A 223 -11.18 -7.90 7.01
CA PRO A 223 -12.03 -9.06 7.22
C PRO A 223 -13.30 -8.67 7.98
N ARG A 224 -14.35 -8.28 7.27
CA ARG A 224 -15.71 -8.49 7.77
C ARG A 224 -16.04 -9.96 7.58
N ARG A 225 -15.90 -10.72 8.67
CA ARG A 225 -16.84 -11.81 8.92
C ARG A 225 -18.24 -11.21 8.74
N ALA A 226 -18.93 -11.65 7.69
CA ALA A 226 -20.35 -11.37 7.53
C ALA A 226 -21.09 -12.04 8.69
N ALA A 227 -21.34 -11.29 9.76
CA ALA A 227 -22.37 -11.59 10.71
C ALA A 227 -23.66 -10.92 10.22
N GLY A 228 -24.62 -11.74 9.79
CA GLY A 228 -26.04 -11.47 9.88
C GLY A 228 -26.73 -10.82 8.68
N ALA A 229 -27.44 -11.64 7.90
CA ALA A 229 -28.90 -11.55 7.72
C ALA A 229 -29.39 -12.62 6.74
N GLY A 230 -30.18 -13.58 7.22
CA GLY A 230 -30.87 -14.57 6.39
C GLY A 230 -31.22 -15.83 7.18
N GLY A 231 -32.36 -15.81 7.85
CA GLY A 231 -32.83 -16.87 8.74
C GLY A 231 -33.20 -18.19 8.04
N GLY A 232 -33.12 -19.27 8.82
CA GLY A 232 -33.54 -20.62 8.39
C GLY A 232 -33.35 -21.65 9.51
N THR A 233 -34.25 -21.63 10.48
CA THR A 233 -34.82 -22.77 11.24
C THR A 233 -33.99 -24.05 11.49
N SER A 234 -33.81 -24.37 12.79
CA SER A 234 -33.95 -25.69 13.49
C SER A 234 -33.20 -26.92 12.90
N THR A 235 -32.35 -27.68 13.61
CA THR A 235 -32.66 -28.51 14.80
C THR A 235 -31.38 -29.08 15.46
N LEU A 236 -31.29 -28.93 16.78
CA LEU A 236 -30.86 -29.86 17.85
C LEU A 236 -29.76 -30.95 17.61
N ALA A 237 -28.69 -30.86 18.42
CA ALA A 237 -28.11 -31.89 19.33
C ALA A 237 -26.62 -31.53 19.56
N GLY A 238 -26.06 -31.26 20.74
CA GLY A 238 -26.27 -31.85 22.06
C GLY A 238 -25.06 -32.74 22.38
N GLY A 239 -24.04 -32.24 23.11
CA GLY A 239 -22.93 -33.10 23.55
C GLY A 239 -21.63 -32.44 24.02
N SER A 240 -21.65 -31.90 25.25
CA SER A 240 -20.59 -31.93 26.28
C SER A 240 -19.15 -32.34 25.93
N GLY A 241 -18.20 -31.41 26.17
CA GLY A 241 -17.02 -31.62 27.02
C GLY A 241 -15.71 -32.16 26.40
N PRO A 242 -14.53 -31.77 26.97
CA PRO A 242 -13.24 -31.75 26.28
C PRO A 242 -12.42 -33.02 26.49
N LYS A 243 -11.61 -33.42 25.49
CA LYS A 243 -10.64 -34.50 25.66
C LYS A 243 -9.28 -34.18 25.05
N VAL A 244 -8.39 -33.81 25.97
CA VAL A 244 -6.94 -34.07 25.94
C VAL A 244 -6.65 -35.45 25.36
N LEU A 245 -5.72 -35.54 24.41
CA LEU A 245 -4.95 -36.75 24.16
C LEU A 245 -3.49 -36.38 23.94
N MET A 246 -2.74 -36.54 25.03
CA MET A 246 -1.30 -36.78 25.06
C MET A 246 -0.93 -37.93 24.11
N GLY A 247 0.20 -37.79 23.42
CA GLY A 247 0.72 -38.80 22.49
C GLY A 247 1.37 -40.02 23.17
N PRO A 248 2.14 -40.81 22.40
CA PRO A 248 3.20 -41.64 22.95
C PRO A 248 4.59 -41.25 22.38
N SER A 249 5.57 -41.18 23.28
CA SER A 249 6.97 -40.91 23.01
C SER A 249 7.75 -42.09 22.38
N CYS A 250 8.67 -41.72 21.49
CA CYS A 250 10.02 -42.27 21.20
C CYS A 250 10.19 -43.70 20.66
N PRO A 251 11.19 -43.90 19.76
CA PRO A 251 12.57 -44.10 20.23
C PRO A 251 13.63 -43.24 19.49
N SER A 252 14.69 -42.88 20.23
CA SER A 252 15.97 -42.41 19.68
C SER A 252 16.76 -43.61 19.12
N PRO A 253 17.72 -43.39 18.19
CA PRO A 253 19.10 -43.33 18.67
C PRO A 253 19.99 -42.29 17.97
N VAL A 254 20.76 -41.59 18.81
CA VAL A 254 22.17 -41.16 18.65
C VAL A 254 22.67 -40.87 17.23
N GLY A 255 23.04 -39.61 17.01
CA GLY A 255 24.21 -39.29 16.20
C GLY A 255 24.04 -38.15 15.20
N LYS A 256 24.29 -36.93 15.67
CA LYS A 256 25.17 -35.89 15.07
C LYS A 256 24.61 -34.49 15.35
N MET A 257 25.43 -33.74 16.05
CA MET A 257 25.30 -32.30 16.28
C MET A 257 25.19 -31.57 14.93
N LEU A 258 23.99 -31.08 14.60
CA LEU A 258 23.84 -29.85 13.82
C LEU A 258 23.08 -28.87 14.71
N GLY A 259 23.80 -27.85 15.18
CA GLY A 259 23.19 -26.72 15.86
C GLY A 259 22.12 -26.11 14.96
N SER A 260 20.89 -26.10 15.43
CA SER A 260 19.81 -25.35 14.78
C SER A 260 20.20 -23.87 14.79
N PRO A 261 20.15 -23.15 13.66
CA PRO A 261 20.33 -21.71 13.69
C PRO A 261 19.11 -21.16 14.43
N VAL A 262 19.31 -20.73 15.67
CA VAL A 262 18.42 -19.79 16.34
C VAL A 262 18.32 -18.60 15.38
N GLN A 263 17.22 -18.52 14.63
CA GLN A 263 16.90 -17.34 13.84
C GLN A 263 16.86 -16.18 14.82
N LYS A 264 17.87 -15.31 14.75
CA LYS A 264 17.81 -13.99 15.35
C LYS A 264 16.53 -13.32 14.83
N PRO A 265 15.66 -12.77 15.69
CA PRO A 265 14.57 -11.94 15.23
C PRO A 265 15.18 -10.79 14.44
N THR A 266 14.73 -10.66 13.20
CA THR A 266 15.17 -9.69 12.21
C THR A 266 15.11 -8.28 12.81
N LEU A 267 16.28 -7.66 13.01
CA LEU A 267 16.45 -6.30 13.57
C LEU A 267 15.80 -5.17 12.73
N HIS A 268 15.17 -5.52 11.60
CA HIS A 268 14.60 -4.58 10.63
C HIS A 268 13.43 -3.75 11.18
N ARG A 269 12.76 -4.20 12.26
CA ARG A 269 11.65 -3.46 12.91
C ARG A 269 12.14 -2.30 13.79
N SER A 270 13.38 -2.32 14.25
CA SER A 270 13.89 -1.38 15.26
C SER A 270 14.36 -0.03 14.72
N ILE A 271 14.47 0.13 13.39
CA ILE A 271 15.07 1.33 12.78
C ILE A 271 14.01 2.41 12.54
N SER A 272 12.82 2.07 12.03
CA SER A 272 11.73 3.04 11.78
C SER A 272 11.16 3.64 13.07
N THR A 273 11.01 2.85 14.13
CA THR A 273 10.53 3.34 15.44
C THR A 273 11.53 4.31 16.07
N LYS A 274 12.84 4.08 15.91
CA LYS A 274 13.87 4.96 16.48
C LYS A 274 13.97 6.32 15.79
N VAL A 275 13.67 6.40 14.49
CA VAL A 275 13.64 7.66 13.75
C VAL A 275 12.45 8.50 14.20
N LEU A 276 11.25 7.91 14.32
CA LEU A 276 10.04 8.58 14.82
C LEU A 276 10.16 9.04 16.28
N LEU A 277 10.90 8.31 17.12
CA LEU A 277 11.12 8.67 18.52
C LEU A 277 12.23 9.71 18.75
N ALA A 278 13.00 10.05 17.71
CA ALA A 278 14.08 11.03 17.78
C ALA A 278 13.65 12.46 17.42
N GLU A 279 12.52 12.62 16.72
CA GLU A 279 12.05 13.91 16.19
C GLU A 279 11.37 14.82 17.24
N GLY A 280 11.28 14.42 18.51
CA GLY A 280 10.95 15.33 19.61
C GLY A 280 9.48 15.76 19.73
N ASP A 281 8.61 15.40 18.77
CA ASP A 281 7.18 15.65 18.87
C ASP A 281 6.47 14.52 19.65
N ASP A 282 5.91 14.88 20.81
CA ASP A 282 5.06 14.00 21.63
C ASP A 282 3.69 13.84 20.98
N SER A 283 3.62 12.94 19.99
CA SER A 283 2.37 12.49 19.39
C SER A 283 1.82 11.26 20.13
N PRO A 284 0.50 11.03 20.11
CA PRO A 284 -0.10 9.80 20.64
C PRO A 284 0.51 8.52 20.02
N PHE A 285 0.97 8.60 18.77
CA PHE A 285 1.59 7.49 18.06
C PHE A 285 3.03 7.22 18.53
N THR A 286 3.81 8.27 18.74
CA THR A 286 5.18 8.13 19.29
C THR A 286 5.15 7.58 20.72
N GLU A 287 4.19 7.99 21.55
CA GLU A 287 4.02 7.42 22.89
C GLU A 287 3.61 5.93 22.85
N HIS A 288 2.66 5.56 22.00
CA HIS A 288 2.28 4.15 21.79
C HIS A 288 3.47 3.29 21.35
N CYS A 289 4.32 3.82 20.47
CA CYS A 289 5.53 3.13 20.02
C CYS A 289 6.52 2.92 21.18
N ARG A 290 6.70 3.92 22.07
CA ARG A 290 7.53 3.77 23.29
C ARG A 290 6.97 2.70 24.21
N HIS A 291 5.67 2.73 24.47
CA HIS A 291 4.99 1.76 25.32
C HIS A 291 5.15 0.34 24.79
N PHE A 292 4.85 0.12 23.50
CA PHE A 292 4.97 -1.19 22.86
C PHE A 292 6.40 -1.74 22.92
N GLU A 293 7.41 -0.93 22.59
CA GLU A 293 8.82 -1.36 22.64
C GLU A 293 9.25 -1.76 24.07
N ASN A 294 8.77 -1.04 25.09
CA ASN A 294 9.06 -1.36 26.49
C ASN A 294 8.37 -2.67 26.93
N SER A 295 7.10 -2.86 26.60
CA SER A 295 6.35 -4.10 26.89
C SER A 295 6.96 -5.30 26.14
N TYR A 296 7.27 -5.13 24.86
CA TYR A 296 7.88 -6.18 24.04
C TYR A 296 9.25 -6.60 24.58
N ARG A 297 10.10 -5.66 25.00
CA ARG A 297 11.40 -5.96 25.61
C ARG A 297 11.25 -6.74 26.91
N ARG A 298 10.25 -6.42 27.74
CA ARG A 298 9.93 -7.15 28.98
C ARG A 298 9.49 -8.59 28.67
N LEU A 299 8.51 -8.75 27.79
CA LEU A 299 8.00 -10.06 27.35
C LEU A 299 9.11 -10.92 26.72
N GLN A 300 10.00 -10.32 25.94
CA GLN A 300 11.14 -11.01 25.34
C GLN A 300 12.09 -11.56 26.41
N ALA A 301 12.35 -10.79 27.48
CA ALA A 301 13.19 -11.23 28.59
C ALA A 301 12.53 -12.37 29.38
N GLU A 302 11.21 -12.29 29.65
CA GLU A 302 10.45 -13.34 30.33
C GLU A 302 10.42 -14.65 29.52
N MET A 303 10.19 -14.54 28.20
CA MET A 303 10.23 -15.68 27.28
C MET A 303 11.61 -16.32 27.21
N GLN A 304 12.69 -15.52 27.24
CA GLN A 304 14.05 -16.07 27.26
C GLN A 304 14.34 -16.81 28.58
N ASN A 305 13.93 -16.24 29.71
CA ASN A 305 14.07 -16.88 31.02
C ASN A 305 13.32 -18.21 31.08
N LEU A 306 12.11 -18.29 30.51
CA LEU A 306 11.35 -19.53 30.42
C LEU A 306 12.07 -20.59 29.57
N LYS A 307 12.67 -20.20 28.43
CA LYS A 307 13.49 -21.10 27.60
C LYS A 307 14.67 -21.64 28.38
N ASP A 308 15.35 -20.79 29.14
CA ASP A 308 16.51 -21.18 29.94
C ASP A 308 16.08 -22.18 31.05
N GLN A 309 14.97 -21.92 31.75
CA GLN A 309 14.39 -22.85 32.75
C GLN A 309 14.01 -24.20 32.16
N VAL A 310 13.40 -24.24 30.97
CA VAL A 310 13.02 -25.49 30.28
C VAL A 310 14.27 -26.27 29.82
N GLN A 311 15.29 -25.57 29.32
CA GLN A 311 16.55 -26.19 28.91
C GLN A 311 17.31 -26.78 30.09
N GLU A 312 17.34 -26.09 31.23
CA GLU A 312 17.95 -26.58 32.46
C GLU A 312 17.21 -27.81 33.00
N LEU A 313 15.87 -27.76 33.03
CA LEU A 313 15.03 -28.91 33.40
C LEU A 313 15.31 -30.14 32.53
N HIS A 314 15.40 -29.93 31.21
CA HIS A 314 15.72 -31.00 30.26
C HIS A 314 17.13 -31.56 30.49
N ARG A 315 18.12 -30.71 30.81
CA ARG A 315 19.49 -31.13 31.14
C ARG A 315 19.53 -31.96 32.42
N ASP A 316 18.80 -31.55 33.45
CA ASP A 316 18.77 -32.22 34.75
C ASP A 316 18.06 -33.58 34.69
N LEU A 317 17.04 -33.71 33.84
CA LEU A 317 16.37 -34.97 33.55
C LEU A 317 17.27 -35.93 32.75
N THR A 318 17.88 -35.43 31.67
CA THR A 318 18.56 -36.28 30.66
C THR A 318 20.00 -36.60 31.04
N LYS A 319 20.71 -35.65 31.67
CA LYS A 319 22.15 -35.78 31.97
C LYS A 319 22.40 -36.13 33.43
N HIS A 320 21.66 -35.52 34.35
CA HIS A 320 21.89 -35.67 35.79
C HIS A 320 21.04 -36.78 36.43
N HIS A 321 20.11 -37.41 35.67
CA HIS A 321 19.16 -38.42 36.17
C HIS A 321 18.51 -38.01 37.50
N SER A 322 18.33 -36.70 37.68
CA SER A 322 17.88 -36.14 38.94
C SER A 322 16.38 -36.36 39.10
N LEU A 323 15.94 -36.72 40.31
CA LEU A 323 14.52 -36.81 40.65
C LEU A 323 13.94 -35.38 40.71
N ILE A 324 13.49 -34.89 39.57
CA ILE A 324 12.82 -33.59 39.46
C ILE A 324 11.48 -33.67 40.19
N LYS A 325 11.25 -32.74 41.11
CA LYS A 325 9.94 -32.60 41.78
C LYS A 325 8.91 -32.10 40.77
N ALA A 326 7.73 -32.73 40.75
CA ALA A 326 6.61 -32.34 39.88
C ALA A 326 6.22 -30.86 40.04
N GLU A 327 6.46 -30.28 41.21
CA GLU A 327 6.29 -28.87 41.56
C GLU A 327 7.04 -27.93 40.60
N ILE A 328 8.30 -28.23 40.25
CA ILE A 328 9.14 -27.39 39.36
C ILE A 328 8.57 -27.36 37.94
N MET A 329 8.08 -28.51 37.45
CA MET A 329 7.41 -28.59 36.15
C MET A 329 6.08 -27.83 36.15
N GLY A 330 5.33 -27.91 37.26
CA GLY A 330 4.11 -27.13 37.46
C GLY A 330 4.36 -25.62 37.43
N ASP A 331 5.43 -25.16 38.07
CA ASP A 331 5.81 -23.74 38.10
C ASP A 331 6.21 -23.22 36.70
N ILE A 332 6.97 -24.01 35.93
CA ILE A 332 7.35 -23.66 34.56
C ILE A 332 6.12 -23.58 33.65
N LEU A 333 5.20 -24.55 33.76
CA LEU A 333 3.93 -24.53 33.02
C LEU A 333 3.07 -23.32 33.41
N HIS A 334 2.99 -23.00 34.69
CA HIS A 334 2.24 -21.83 35.18
C HIS A 334 2.83 -20.52 34.63
N LYS A 335 4.15 -20.35 34.68
CA LYS A 335 4.84 -19.19 34.10
C LYS A 335 4.64 -19.09 32.58
N SER A 336 4.64 -20.22 31.87
CA SER A 336 4.33 -20.24 30.44
C SER A 336 2.94 -19.70 30.13
N LEU A 337 1.93 -20.17 30.86
CA LEU A 337 0.55 -19.70 30.72
C LEU A 337 0.40 -18.22 31.10
N GLN A 338 1.15 -17.76 32.10
CA GLN A 338 1.17 -16.35 32.49
C GLN A 338 1.75 -15.47 31.38
N VAL A 339 2.87 -15.85 30.77
CA VAL A 339 3.48 -15.13 29.64
C VAL A 339 2.53 -15.11 28.44
N ASP A 340 1.85 -16.22 28.12
CA ASP A 340 0.84 -16.27 27.05
C ASP A 340 -0.32 -15.29 27.32
N THR A 341 -0.78 -15.21 28.56
CA THR A 341 -1.83 -14.27 28.96
C THR A 341 -1.37 -12.81 28.80
N GLN A 342 -0.14 -12.48 29.19
CA GLN A 342 0.42 -11.15 29.01
C GLN A 342 0.57 -10.79 27.52
N ILE A 343 1.03 -11.72 26.69
CA ILE A 343 1.12 -11.53 25.23
C ILE A 343 -0.26 -11.25 24.64
N ALA A 344 -1.28 -11.99 25.05
CA ALA A 344 -2.66 -11.78 24.59
C ALA A 344 -3.21 -10.41 25.00
N LEU A 345 -2.92 -9.94 26.22
CA LEU A 345 -3.31 -8.62 26.71
C LEU A 345 -2.62 -7.49 25.93
N GLU A 346 -1.30 -7.57 25.73
CA GLU A 346 -0.55 -6.57 24.94
C GLU A 346 -1.01 -6.57 23.47
N TYR A 347 -1.30 -7.74 22.89
CA TYR A 347 -1.85 -7.84 21.54
C TYR A 347 -3.21 -7.15 21.43
N ALA A 348 -4.13 -7.43 22.37
CA ALA A 348 -5.45 -6.79 22.39
C ALA A 348 -5.37 -5.27 22.59
N SER A 349 -4.43 -4.80 23.42
CA SER A 349 -4.15 -3.37 23.62
C SER A 349 -3.71 -2.69 22.32
N VAL A 350 -2.74 -3.29 21.61
CA VAL A 350 -2.27 -2.77 20.31
C VAL A 350 -3.37 -2.79 19.26
N GLU A 351 -4.15 -3.87 19.19
CA GLU A 351 -5.27 -3.96 18.25
C GLU A 351 -6.36 -2.93 18.55
N GLY A 352 -6.64 -2.64 19.83
CA GLY A 352 -7.58 -1.60 20.24
C GLY A 352 -7.16 -0.18 19.82
N MET A 353 -5.85 0.09 19.80
CA MET A 353 -5.33 1.39 19.36
C MET A 353 -5.42 1.62 17.84
N ARG A 354 -5.66 0.57 17.04
CA ARG A 354 -5.78 0.68 15.57
C ARG A 354 -6.87 1.68 15.16
N ALA A 355 -8.06 1.58 15.76
CA ALA A 355 -9.18 2.46 15.43
C ALA A 355 -8.90 3.92 15.81
N VAL A 356 -8.27 4.13 16.96
CA VAL A 356 -7.89 5.46 17.46
C VAL A 356 -6.89 6.14 16.52
N PHE A 357 -5.86 5.41 16.08
CA PHE A 357 -4.90 5.99 15.13
C PHE A 357 -5.50 6.24 13.76
N GLN A 358 -6.41 5.39 13.30
CA GLN A 358 -7.11 5.61 12.04
C GLN A 358 -7.90 6.92 12.06
N GLU A 359 -8.62 7.21 13.16
CA GLU A 359 -9.32 8.48 13.35
C GLU A 359 -8.37 9.68 13.35
N ILE A 360 -7.27 9.62 14.12
CA ILE A 360 -6.27 10.70 14.18
C ILE A 360 -5.64 10.97 12.80
N TRP A 361 -5.37 9.92 12.03
CA TRP A 361 -4.80 10.06 10.69
C TRP A 361 -5.80 10.63 9.69
N GLU A 362 -7.06 10.20 9.75
CA GLU A 362 -8.15 10.74 8.92
C GLU A 362 -8.34 12.24 9.18
N GLU A 363 -8.39 12.65 10.46
CA GLU A 363 -8.49 14.06 10.84
C GLU A 363 -7.31 14.89 10.34
N SER A 364 -6.10 14.35 10.46
CA SER A 364 -4.88 15.02 10.01
C SER A 364 -4.87 15.15 8.48
N TYR A 365 -5.31 14.11 7.77
CA TYR A 365 -5.45 14.13 6.31
C TYR A 365 -6.47 15.19 5.87
N GLN A 366 -7.64 15.22 6.50
CA GLN A 366 -8.68 16.20 6.19
C GLN A 366 -8.21 17.63 6.47
N ARG A 367 -7.49 17.85 7.57
CA ARG A 367 -6.90 19.16 7.90
C ARG A 367 -5.96 19.65 6.79
N VAL A 368 -5.03 18.79 6.37
CA VAL A 368 -4.08 19.12 5.30
C VAL A 368 -4.79 19.33 3.97
N ALA A 369 -5.82 18.54 3.66
CA ALA A 369 -6.64 18.74 2.45
C ALA A 369 -7.32 20.12 2.45
N ASN A 370 -7.90 20.52 3.58
CA ASN A 370 -8.49 21.85 3.73
C ASN A 370 -7.45 22.97 3.59
N GLU A 371 -6.25 22.80 4.18
CA GLU A 371 -5.15 23.75 4.04
C GLU A 371 -4.71 23.90 2.57
N GLN A 372 -4.65 22.80 1.81
CA GLN A 372 -4.35 22.82 0.38
C GLN A 372 -5.45 23.51 -0.44
N GLU A 373 -6.73 23.27 -0.13
CA GLU A 373 -7.84 23.94 -0.80
C GLU A 373 -7.79 25.46 -0.58
N ILE A 374 -7.53 25.90 0.66
CA ILE A 374 -7.36 27.32 1.00
C ILE A 374 -6.19 27.91 0.22
N TYR A 375 -5.05 27.22 0.18
CA TYR A 375 -3.87 27.68 -0.55
C TYR A 375 -4.15 27.83 -2.06
N GLU A 376 -4.83 26.86 -2.67
CA GLU A 376 -5.23 26.93 -4.08
C GLU A 376 -6.20 28.10 -4.31
N ALA A 377 -7.20 28.31 -3.44
CA ALA A 377 -8.11 29.45 -3.54
C ALA A 377 -7.36 30.79 -3.49
N GLN A 378 -6.40 30.93 -2.57
CA GLN A 378 -5.54 32.11 -2.46
C GLN A 378 -4.74 32.37 -3.74
N LEU A 379 -4.21 31.32 -4.38
CA LEU A 379 -3.52 31.44 -5.67
C LEU A 379 -4.46 31.93 -6.77
N HIS A 380 -5.69 31.43 -6.81
CA HIS A 380 -6.71 31.85 -7.78
C HIS A 380 -7.09 33.33 -7.60
N ASP A 381 -7.27 33.78 -6.36
CA ASP A 381 -7.58 35.19 -6.04
C ASP A 381 -6.46 36.12 -6.51
N LEU A 382 -5.19 35.75 -6.25
CA LEU A 382 -4.04 36.52 -6.72
C LEU A 382 -3.95 36.57 -8.26
N LEU A 383 -4.27 35.46 -8.93
CA LEU A 383 -4.29 35.40 -10.39
C LEU A 383 -5.41 36.29 -10.97
N GLN A 384 -6.58 36.32 -10.33
CA GLN A 384 -7.68 37.19 -10.72
C GLN A 384 -7.28 38.67 -10.60
N LEU A 385 -6.72 39.08 -9.44
CA LEU A 385 -6.25 40.45 -9.24
C LEU A 385 -5.20 40.86 -10.28
N LYS A 386 -4.31 39.94 -10.66
CA LYS A 386 -3.32 40.18 -11.73
C LYS A 386 -3.99 40.43 -13.08
N GLN A 387 -5.05 39.68 -13.40
CA GLN A 387 -5.80 39.86 -14.65
C GLN A 387 -6.58 41.18 -14.67
N GLU A 388 -7.22 41.55 -13.56
CA GLU A 388 -7.90 42.84 -13.40
C GLU A 388 -6.93 44.01 -13.53
N ASN A 389 -5.75 43.93 -12.92
CA ASN A 389 -4.71 44.94 -13.05
C ASN A 389 -4.20 45.06 -14.51
N ALA A 390 -4.02 43.94 -15.21
CA ALA A 390 -3.66 43.96 -16.63
C ALA A 390 -4.74 44.66 -17.49
N TYR A 391 -6.02 44.45 -17.18
CA TYR A 391 -7.13 45.15 -17.83
C TYR A 391 -7.13 46.66 -17.54
N LEU A 392 -6.97 47.06 -16.27
CA LEU A 392 -6.87 48.47 -15.88
C LEU A 392 -5.66 49.16 -16.51
N THR A 393 -4.51 48.47 -16.58
CA THR A 393 -3.31 48.94 -17.27
C THR A 393 -3.59 49.19 -18.75
N THR A 394 -4.35 48.30 -19.39
CA THR A 394 -4.73 48.44 -20.81
C THR A 394 -5.63 49.64 -21.03
N ILE A 395 -6.67 49.82 -20.22
CA ILE A 395 -7.54 51.01 -20.29
C ILE A 395 -6.73 52.29 -20.05
N THR A 396 -5.87 52.30 -19.03
CA THR A 396 -5.04 53.47 -18.70
C THR A 396 -4.16 53.84 -19.88
N LYS A 397 -3.50 52.86 -20.53
CA LYS A 397 -2.71 53.09 -21.75
C LYS A 397 -3.55 53.67 -22.90
N GLN A 398 -4.78 53.22 -23.08
CA GLN A 398 -5.70 53.73 -24.11
C GLN A 398 -6.19 55.16 -23.82
N ILE A 399 -6.42 55.50 -22.55
CA ILE A 399 -6.93 56.82 -22.13
C ILE A 399 -5.81 57.87 -22.07
N THR A 400 -4.57 57.46 -21.77
CA THR A 400 -3.40 58.36 -21.66
C THR A 400 -3.24 59.37 -22.81
N PRO A 401 -3.34 59.01 -24.11
CA PRO A 401 -3.24 59.99 -25.20
C PRO A 401 -4.36 61.04 -25.18
N TYR A 402 -5.58 60.67 -24.79
CA TYR A 402 -6.71 61.61 -24.67
C TYR A 402 -6.49 62.59 -23.51
N VAL A 403 -6.02 62.10 -22.36
CA VAL A 403 -5.66 62.95 -21.20
C VAL A 403 -4.55 63.93 -21.58
N ARG A 404 -3.51 63.48 -22.29
CA ARG A 404 -2.45 64.37 -22.81
C ARG A 404 -2.99 65.42 -23.80
N SER A 405 -3.91 65.04 -24.67
CA SER A 405 -4.56 65.97 -25.61
C SER A 405 -5.36 67.04 -24.86
N ILE A 406 -6.16 66.64 -23.87
CA ILE A 406 -6.95 67.54 -23.02
C ILE A 406 -6.04 68.46 -22.21
N ALA A 407 -4.97 67.94 -21.61
CA ALA A 407 -3.99 68.76 -20.86
C ALA A 407 -3.36 69.84 -21.76
N LYS A 408 -2.99 69.49 -22.99
CA LYS A 408 -2.45 70.44 -23.98
C LYS A 408 -3.47 71.48 -24.45
N VAL A 409 -4.76 71.10 -24.51
CA VAL A 409 -5.86 72.04 -24.81
C VAL A 409 -6.12 72.95 -23.61
N LYS A 410 -6.10 72.43 -22.39
CA LYS A 410 -6.23 73.20 -21.14
C LYS A 410 -5.11 74.23 -21.02
N GLU A 411 -3.87 73.85 -21.30
CA GLU A 411 -2.70 74.74 -21.31
C GLU A 411 -2.85 75.90 -22.32
N ARG A 412 -3.55 75.67 -23.44
CA ARG A 412 -3.88 76.70 -24.44
C ARG A 412 -5.05 77.60 -24.03
N LEU A 413 -5.97 77.08 -23.22
CA LEU A 413 -7.17 77.81 -22.75
C LEU A 413 -6.90 78.60 -21.46
N GLU A 414 -5.90 78.22 -20.66
CA GLU A 414 -5.47 78.93 -19.45
C GLU A 414 -4.00 79.41 -19.55
N PRO A 415 -3.66 80.44 -20.35
CA PRO A 415 -2.28 80.93 -20.48
C PRO A 415 -1.77 81.71 -19.24
N ARG A 416 -2.59 81.89 -18.20
CA ARG A 416 -2.37 82.88 -17.13
C ARG A 416 -1.96 82.33 -15.76
N PHE A 417 -1.51 81.08 -15.68
CA PHE A 417 -0.77 80.61 -14.51
C PHE A 417 0.60 80.05 -14.91
N GLN A 418 1.46 80.96 -15.39
CA GLN A 418 2.91 80.73 -15.36
C GLN A 418 3.50 81.44 -14.12
N ALA A 419 4.23 80.68 -13.32
CA ALA A 419 5.23 81.17 -12.37
C ALA A 419 6.58 80.52 -12.73
N PRO A 420 7.71 81.19 -12.45
CA PRO A 420 8.83 81.28 -13.40
C PRO A 420 9.83 80.12 -13.39
N VAL A 421 10.49 80.04 -14.56
CA VAL A 421 11.75 79.39 -14.91
C VAL A 421 12.81 79.44 -13.80
N GLU A 422 13.41 78.28 -13.48
CA GLU A 422 14.83 78.19 -13.14
C GLU A 422 15.50 77.20 -14.12
N GLU A 423 16.49 77.71 -14.84
CA GLU A 423 17.36 77.00 -15.80
C GLU A 423 18.75 76.74 -15.15
N PRO A 424 19.67 75.99 -15.80
CA PRO A 424 20.40 74.88 -15.18
C PRO A 424 21.84 75.21 -14.78
N SER A 425 22.47 74.36 -13.97
CA SER A 425 23.94 74.33 -13.84
C SER A 425 24.44 72.89 -13.76
N ASP A 426 25.11 72.47 -14.84
CA ASP A 426 25.90 71.27 -14.94
C ASP A 426 27.35 71.54 -14.48
N HIS A 427 27.94 70.51 -13.86
CA HIS A 427 29.36 70.11 -13.93
C HIS A 427 30.42 70.88 -13.09
N LEU A 428 30.94 70.26 -12.02
CA LEU A 428 32.20 69.46 -12.01
C LEU A 428 32.80 69.18 -10.60
N GLN A 429 33.30 67.93 -10.47
CA GLN A 429 34.48 67.46 -9.69
C GLN A 429 34.36 66.96 -8.23
N ASN A 430 34.35 65.62 -8.10
CA ASN A 430 35.42 64.78 -7.51
C ASN A 430 36.18 65.31 -6.27
N THR A 431 36.12 64.61 -5.13
CA THR A 431 37.17 63.70 -4.59
C THR A 431 36.99 63.35 -3.10
N HIS A 432 37.19 62.07 -2.80
CA HIS A 432 37.75 61.42 -1.60
C HIS A 432 37.30 61.77 -0.15
N ASP A 433 36.73 60.72 0.46
CA ASP A 433 37.22 59.93 1.62
C ASP A 433 37.39 60.47 3.04
N ASP A 434 37.08 59.49 3.91
CA ASP A 434 37.58 59.23 5.26
C ASP A 434 37.02 60.02 6.46
N GLY A 435 36.26 59.29 7.27
CA GLY A 435 36.87 58.80 8.51
C GLY A 435 36.29 59.26 9.84
N VAL A 436 35.82 58.26 10.60
CA VAL A 436 35.95 58.12 12.07
C VAL A 436 34.93 58.85 12.98
N ASN A 437 33.91 58.07 13.36
CA ASN A 437 33.55 57.62 14.72
C ASN A 437 33.71 58.57 15.94
N GLY A 438 32.65 58.70 16.77
CA GLY A 438 32.79 59.21 18.15
C GLY A 438 31.53 59.76 18.85
N GLU A 439 30.67 58.85 19.30
CA GLU A 439 29.81 58.81 20.51
C GLU A 439 29.22 60.05 21.26
N ALA A 440 27.92 59.86 21.61
CA ALA A 440 27.15 60.28 22.81
C ALA A 440 26.81 61.79 22.99
N GLN A 441 25.63 62.25 23.44
CA GLN A 441 24.69 61.66 24.39
C GLN A 441 23.31 62.39 24.44
N ALA A 442 22.23 61.58 24.40
CA ALA A 442 20.98 61.62 25.20
C ALA A 442 19.89 62.73 25.13
N ARG A 443 18.65 62.21 25.30
CA ARG A 443 17.36 62.79 25.76
C ARG A 443 16.45 63.41 24.68
N ASN A 444 15.18 63.05 24.48
CA ASN A 444 14.21 62.21 25.22
C ASN A 444 13.18 61.64 24.22
N ASP A 445 12.64 60.47 24.55
CA ASP A 445 11.44 59.83 23.99
C ASP A 445 10.36 59.82 25.10
N PRO A 446 9.03 59.60 24.87
CA PRO A 446 8.59 58.27 24.41
C PRO A 446 7.23 58.11 23.69
N VAL A 447 7.06 56.88 23.17
CA VAL A 447 5.89 55.96 23.23
C VAL A 447 5.35 55.53 21.86
N SER A 448 5.66 54.29 21.46
CA SER A 448 4.63 53.30 21.07
C SER A 448 5.15 51.86 21.00
N VAL A 449 4.56 51.01 21.84
CA VAL A 449 4.18 49.60 21.67
C VAL A 449 5.29 48.52 21.64
N SER A 450 5.27 47.69 22.69
CA SER A 450 6.01 46.44 22.86
C SER A 450 5.57 45.32 21.91
N GLU A 451 6.55 44.74 21.21
CA GLU A 451 6.64 43.30 20.99
C GLU A 451 7.71 42.73 21.93
N ARG A 452 7.43 41.60 22.59
CA ARG A 452 8.41 40.84 23.36
C ARG A 452 8.77 39.57 22.59
N ARG A 453 10.07 39.43 22.31
CA ARG A 453 10.76 38.34 21.63
C ARG A 453 11.64 37.58 22.65
N GLU A 454 11.81 36.28 22.46
CA GLU A 454 13.02 35.48 22.80
C GLU A 454 13.06 34.33 21.75
N LYS A 455 13.92 34.31 20.70
CA LYS A 455 15.39 34.07 20.59
C LYS A 455 15.82 32.76 21.27
N THR A 456 16.54 31.79 20.67
CA THR A 456 17.51 31.73 19.54
C THR A 456 17.73 30.22 19.23
N SER A 457 18.04 29.76 18.00
CA SER A 457 19.42 29.60 17.49
C SER A 457 19.46 29.14 16.02
N GLU A 458 20.55 29.49 15.33
CA GLU A 458 20.84 29.50 13.88
C GLU A 458 20.81 28.15 13.12
N PRO A 459 20.78 28.22 11.76
CA PRO A 459 21.71 27.41 10.98
C PRO A 459 22.56 28.26 10.01
N ARG A 460 23.85 27.99 10.03
CA ARG A 460 24.88 28.48 9.11
C ARG A 460 25.21 27.36 8.12
N ASN A 461 24.94 27.55 6.83
CA ASN A 461 25.89 27.30 5.73
C ASN A 461 25.23 27.56 4.36
N SER A 462 25.68 28.65 3.74
CA SER A 462 25.49 29.01 2.35
C SER A 462 26.50 28.28 1.45
N ARG A 463 26.02 27.69 0.36
CA ARG A 463 26.79 27.52 -0.89
C ARG A 463 25.85 27.73 -2.08
N THR A 464 26.05 28.86 -2.74
CA THR A 464 25.49 29.25 -4.03
C THR A 464 26.51 28.92 -5.13
N LEU A 465 26.03 28.55 -6.32
CA LEU A 465 26.60 28.63 -7.68
C LEU A 465 25.96 27.46 -8.48
N SER A 466 25.43 27.56 -9.70
CA SER A 466 25.12 28.62 -10.62
C SER A 466 24.20 28.02 -11.70
N SER A 467 23.42 28.89 -12.34
CA SER A 467 22.68 28.69 -13.59
C SER A 467 23.44 27.95 -14.69
N LEU A 468 22.75 27.09 -15.45
CA LEU A 468 22.88 27.02 -16.92
C LEU A 468 21.67 26.26 -17.50
N ALA A 469 20.92 26.96 -18.33
CA ALA A 469 19.90 26.44 -19.22
C ALA A 469 20.57 25.96 -20.51
N GLU A 470 20.13 24.83 -21.08
CA GLU A 470 20.14 24.59 -22.53
C GLU A 470 19.26 23.36 -22.86
N GLU A 471 18.19 23.60 -23.62
CA GLU A 471 17.40 22.59 -24.34
C GLU A 471 18.17 22.11 -25.59
N PRO A 472 18.01 20.85 -26.05
CA PRO A 472 18.50 20.42 -27.35
C PRO A 472 17.45 20.62 -28.48
N PRO A 473 17.88 20.94 -29.71
CA PRO A 473 16.98 21.41 -30.78
C PRO A 473 16.42 20.29 -31.66
N LEU A 474 15.18 20.51 -32.10
CA LEU A 474 14.46 19.80 -33.17
C LEU A 474 15.12 20.06 -34.54
N LYS A 475 15.29 18.99 -35.34
CA LYS A 475 15.78 19.08 -36.72
C LYS A 475 14.80 18.36 -37.65
N ASN A 476 13.96 19.15 -38.32
CA ASN A 476 13.21 18.75 -39.51
C ASN A 476 14.05 19.00 -40.77
N LYS A 477 14.03 18.07 -41.73
CA LYS A 477 14.23 18.38 -43.15
C LYS A 477 13.49 17.36 -44.02
N ASP A 478 12.48 17.85 -44.73
CA ASP A 478 11.66 17.16 -45.72
C ASP A 478 12.47 16.68 -46.95
N SER A 479 12.01 15.61 -47.60
CA SER A 479 11.41 15.67 -48.96
C SER A 479 11.24 14.30 -49.62
N HIS A 480 10.07 14.13 -50.27
CA HIS A 480 9.73 13.28 -51.42
C HIS A 480 8.75 12.09 -51.23
N ARG A 481 7.53 12.33 -51.73
CA ARG A 481 6.53 11.39 -52.29
C ARG A 481 6.30 11.83 -53.75
N PRO A 482 6.13 10.95 -54.78
CA PRO A 482 4.84 10.29 -55.15
C PRO A 482 5.05 8.88 -55.81
N LYS A 483 4.11 7.97 -56.14
CA LYS A 483 2.63 7.79 -56.19
C LYS A 483 2.39 6.25 -56.46
N PRO A 484 1.16 5.73 -56.63
CA PRO A 484 0.75 4.33 -56.35
C PRO A 484 0.56 3.46 -57.60
N LYS A 485 0.19 2.16 -57.43
CA LYS A 485 -0.45 1.36 -58.49
C LYS A 485 -1.37 0.24 -57.98
N ASN A 486 -2.47 0.11 -58.73
CA ASN A 486 -3.64 -0.78 -58.68
C ASN A 486 -3.39 -2.28 -58.86
N GLY A 487 -4.45 -3.05 -58.54
CA GLY A 487 -4.91 -4.27 -59.24
C GLY A 487 -4.72 -5.53 -58.41
N GLY A 488 -5.78 -6.20 -57.92
CA GLY A 488 -6.60 -7.18 -58.66
C GLY A 488 -5.87 -8.53 -58.62
N ASP A 489 -6.37 -9.66 -58.11
CA ASP A 489 -7.68 -10.30 -58.30
C ASP A 489 -7.92 -11.39 -57.22
N VAL A 490 -9.19 -11.74 -57.05
CA VAL A 490 -9.77 -12.88 -56.31
C VAL A 490 -9.51 -14.19 -57.10
N PRO A 491 -9.50 -15.40 -56.50
CA PRO A 491 -10.75 -16.17 -56.44
C PRO A 491 -11.00 -16.95 -55.12
N THR A 492 -12.28 -16.91 -54.73
CA THR A 492 -13.08 -17.84 -53.91
C THR A 492 -12.80 -19.33 -54.10
N TRP A 493 -13.08 -20.14 -53.06
CA TRP A 493 -13.62 -21.54 -53.01
C TRP A 493 -13.20 -22.12 -51.63
N ARG A 494 -13.97 -22.82 -50.79
CA ARG A 494 -15.32 -23.39 -50.80
C ARG A 494 -15.62 -23.85 -49.34
N GLU A 495 -16.92 -23.90 -49.00
CA GLU A 495 -17.65 -24.71 -48.00
C GLU A 495 -16.91 -25.92 -47.35
N ARG A 496 -17.19 -26.44 -46.14
CA ARG A 496 -18.34 -26.44 -45.20
C ARG A 496 -17.89 -27.19 -43.90
N PRO A 497 -18.74 -27.29 -42.86
CA PRO A 497 -18.38 -27.62 -41.47
C PRO A 497 -18.58 -29.09 -41.08
N ALA A 498 -18.06 -29.44 -39.90
CA ALA A 498 -18.65 -30.38 -38.95
C ALA A 498 -18.43 -29.82 -37.53
#